data_AF-A0AAU4UZJ5-F1
#
_entry.id   AF-A0AAU4UZJ5-F1
#
_cell.length_a   1.000
_cell.length_b   1.000
_cell.length_c   1.000
_cell.angle_alpha   90.00
_cell.angle_beta   90.00
_cell.angle_gamma   90.00
#
_symmetry.space_group_name_H-M   'P 1'
#
loop_
_entity.id
_entity.type
_entity.pdbx_description
1 polymer ?
#
loop_
_entity_poly.entity_id
_entity_poly.type
_entity_poly.pdbx_seq_one_letter_code
_entity_poly.pdbx_strand_id
1 'polypeptide(L)'
;MTVIKGVTSRLPDALEAAGIGEMSSSSALAAAVRRAVLDEFRTRAQFTGRLAEIDALLRSRAGGSSEAVESAMSTHLRELRLLRVTEPEESDRFVVTEGEGDAFELLSPAYVDELTGKVVLAGQLRRVAAPAGMKWGEEA
;
A
#
# COMPACT_ATOMS: atom_id res chain seq x y z
N MET A 1 13.71 6.04 4.91
CA MET A 1 13.72 7.49 4.57
C MET A 1 12.36 8.06 4.95
N THR A 2 12.30 9.07 5.83
CA THR A 2 11.03 9.69 6.24
C THR A 2 10.54 10.68 5.18
N VAL A 3 9.22 10.76 4.96
CA VAL A 3 8.58 11.64 3.95
C VAL A 3 9.09 13.08 4.03
N ILE A 4 9.30 13.56 5.26
CA ILE A 4 9.81 14.91 5.57
C ILE A 4 11.17 15.15 4.91
N LYS A 5 12.09 14.16 4.93
CA LYS A 5 13.44 14.33 4.36
C LYS A 5 13.41 14.46 2.83
N GLY A 6 12.53 13.70 2.16
CA GLY A 6 12.35 13.77 0.70
C GLY A 6 11.75 15.11 0.27
N VAL A 7 10.77 15.61 1.03
CA VAL A 7 10.18 16.95 0.79
C VAL A 7 11.23 18.04 0.95
N THR A 8 12.03 18.01 2.02
CA THR A 8 13.07 19.04 2.24
C THR A 8 14.15 19.03 1.16
N SER A 9 14.49 17.87 0.57
CA SER A 9 15.50 17.80 -0.48
C SER A 9 15.04 18.34 -1.83
N ARG A 10 13.74 18.32 -2.13
CA ARG A 10 13.18 18.82 -3.40
C ARG A 10 12.66 20.25 -3.32
N LEU A 11 12.65 20.82 -2.11
CA LEU A 11 12.19 22.18 -1.88
C LEU A 11 13.00 23.24 -2.66
N PRO A 12 14.35 23.16 -2.76
CA PRO A 12 15.13 24.12 -3.54
C PRO A 12 14.72 24.13 -5.02
N ASP A 13 14.65 22.96 -5.66
CA ASP A 13 14.27 22.82 -7.07
C ASP A 13 12.84 23.31 -7.34
N ALA A 14 11.91 23.06 -6.40
CA ALA A 14 10.53 23.53 -6.50
C ALA A 14 10.41 25.05 -6.32
N LEU A 15 11.27 25.66 -5.50
CA LEU A 15 11.34 27.12 -5.33
C LEU A 15 11.93 27.81 -6.56
N GLU A 16 12.97 27.22 -7.16
CA GLU A 16 13.53 27.70 -8.44
C GLU A 16 12.49 27.59 -9.57
N ALA A 17 11.82 26.45 -9.72
CA ALA A 17 10.78 26.26 -10.74
C ALA A 17 9.59 27.23 -10.60
N ALA A 18 9.35 27.74 -9.39
CA ALA A 18 8.32 28.72 -9.10
C ALA A 18 8.77 30.18 -9.32
N GLY A 19 10.04 30.44 -9.70
CA GLY A 19 10.57 31.78 -9.97
C GLY A 19 10.65 32.66 -8.71
N ILE A 20 10.75 32.05 -7.54
CA ILE A 20 10.72 32.71 -6.22
C ILE A 20 12.10 33.32 -5.95
N GLY A 21 12.30 34.60 -6.32
CA GLY A 21 13.44 35.43 -5.90
C GLY A 21 13.32 35.92 -4.45
N GLU A 22 14.41 36.50 -3.93
CA GLU A 22 14.73 36.87 -2.51
C GLU A 22 13.68 37.70 -1.73
N MET A 23 12.52 38.04 -2.29
CA MET A 23 11.40 38.66 -1.59
C MET A 23 10.08 37.96 -1.94
N SER A 24 9.91 36.72 -1.50
CA SER A 24 8.66 35.99 -1.76
C SER A 24 7.83 35.80 -0.50
N SER A 25 6.58 36.26 -0.59
CA SER A 25 5.55 36.17 0.45
C SER A 25 5.40 34.75 1.01
N SER A 26 5.10 34.63 2.31
CA SER A 26 4.84 33.37 3.01
C SER A 26 3.87 32.43 2.26
N SER A 27 2.94 32.99 1.48
CA SER A 27 2.03 32.24 0.61
C SER A 27 2.70 31.48 -0.54
N ALA A 28 3.73 32.05 -1.18
CA ALA A 28 4.43 31.40 -2.29
C ALA A 28 5.24 30.19 -1.80
N LEU A 29 5.92 30.33 -0.65
CA LEU A 29 6.61 29.24 0.02
C LEU A 29 5.62 28.12 0.42
N ALA A 30 4.48 28.47 1.03
CA ALA A 30 3.47 27.49 1.41
C ALA A 30 2.92 26.71 0.21
N ALA A 31 2.73 27.37 -0.95
CA ALA A 31 2.31 26.73 -2.18
C ALA A 31 3.37 25.76 -2.73
N ALA A 32 4.64 26.17 -2.76
CA ALA A 32 5.76 25.33 -3.22
C ALA A 32 5.93 24.09 -2.33
N VAL A 33 5.90 24.26 -1.00
CA VAL A 33 5.96 23.14 -0.04
C VAL A 33 4.79 22.19 -0.27
N ARG A 34 3.55 22.71 -0.37
CA ARG A 34 2.37 21.87 -0.63
C ARG A 34 2.54 21.06 -1.91
N ARG A 35 3.05 21.68 -2.98
CA ARG A 35 3.28 20.98 -4.25
C ARG A 35 4.32 19.87 -4.12
N ALA A 36 5.49 20.18 -3.53
CA ALA A 36 6.54 19.20 -3.32
C ALA A 36 6.07 18.00 -2.47
N VAL A 37 5.27 18.26 -1.43
CA VAL A 37 4.65 17.21 -0.61
C VAL A 37 3.71 16.34 -1.44
N LEU A 38 2.80 16.95 -2.20
CA LEU A 38 1.84 16.21 -3.03
C LEU A 38 2.52 15.37 -4.12
N ASP A 39 3.55 15.92 -4.75
CA ASP A 39 4.31 15.21 -5.78
C ASP A 39 5.08 14.03 -5.17
N GLU A 40 5.69 14.18 -3.98
CA GLU A 40 6.33 13.08 -3.28
C GLU A 40 5.34 11.97 -2.89
N PHE A 41 4.16 12.32 -2.35
CA PHE A 41 3.12 11.33 -2.06
C PHE A 41 2.61 10.62 -3.32
N ARG A 42 2.52 11.33 -4.46
CA ARG A 42 2.15 10.72 -5.75
C ARG A 42 3.20 9.71 -6.21
N THR A 43 4.48 10.10 -6.18
CA THR A 43 5.58 9.20 -6.55
C THR A 43 5.62 7.98 -5.65
N ARG A 44 5.47 8.18 -4.33
CA ARG A 44 5.37 7.08 -3.36
C ARG A 44 4.23 6.13 -3.72
N ALA A 45 3.01 6.65 -3.88
CA ALA A 45 1.82 5.83 -4.14
C ALA A 45 1.99 4.96 -5.40
N GLN A 46 2.56 5.52 -6.47
CA GLN A 46 2.86 4.77 -7.69
C GLN A 46 3.89 3.66 -7.44
N PHE A 47 4.98 3.97 -6.75
CA PHE A 47 6.04 3.01 -6.47
C PHE A 47 5.56 1.87 -5.56
N THR A 48 4.87 2.20 -4.46
CA THR A 48 4.32 1.21 -3.54
C THR A 48 3.26 0.34 -4.21
N GLY A 49 2.43 0.92 -5.07
CA GLY A 49 1.44 0.19 -5.87
C GLY A 49 2.09 -0.85 -6.76
N ARG A 50 3.11 -0.46 -7.54
CA ARG A 50 3.86 -1.39 -8.40
C ARG A 50 4.54 -2.50 -7.61
N LEU A 51 5.12 -2.20 -6.46
CA LEU A 51 5.76 -3.21 -5.63
C LEU A 51 4.76 -4.21 -5.06
N ALA A 52 3.61 -3.74 -4.60
CA ALA A 52 2.51 -4.58 -4.13
C ALA A 52 2.01 -5.51 -5.24
N GLU A 53 1.82 -5.01 -6.46
CA GLU A 53 1.45 -5.81 -7.63
C GLU A 53 2.47 -6.93 -7.91
N ILE A 54 3.77 -6.60 -7.91
CA ILE A 54 4.84 -7.58 -8.17
C ILE A 54 4.83 -8.69 -7.11
N ASP A 55 4.76 -8.32 -5.85
CA ASP A 55 4.80 -9.28 -4.75
C ASP A 55 3.51 -10.14 -4.67
N ALA A 56 2.35 -9.58 -5.03
CA ALA A 56 1.11 -10.34 -5.20
C ALA A 56 1.23 -11.39 -6.33
N LEU A 57 1.80 -11.00 -7.47
CA LEU A 57 2.04 -11.90 -8.61
C LEU A 57 3.03 -13.02 -8.28
N LEU A 58 4.07 -12.72 -7.49
CA LEU A 58 5.02 -13.73 -7.01
C LEU A 58 4.30 -14.78 -6.14
N ARG A 59 3.37 -14.36 -5.30
CA ARG A 59 2.58 -15.25 -4.42
C ARG A 59 1.52 -16.06 -5.15
N SER A 60 0.95 -15.54 -6.24
CA SER A 60 -0.06 -16.28 -7.02
C SER A 60 0.53 -17.41 -7.87
N ARG A 61 1.86 -17.54 -7.95
CA ARG A 61 2.53 -18.52 -8.81
C ARG A 61 2.47 -19.94 -8.23
N ALA A 62 1.88 -20.86 -8.98
CA ALA A 62 1.99 -22.29 -8.68
C ALA A 62 3.45 -22.75 -8.69
N GLY A 63 3.90 -23.37 -7.58
CA GLY A 63 5.30 -23.77 -7.37
C GLY A 63 6.16 -22.78 -6.58
N GLY A 64 5.59 -21.64 -6.18
CA GLY A 64 6.27 -20.65 -5.34
C GLY A 64 7.37 -19.87 -6.06
N SER A 65 8.04 -18.99 -5.33
CA SER A 65 9.25 -18.31 -5.78
C SER A 65 10.45 -18.79 -4.96
N SER A 66 11.67 -18.48 -5.41
CA SER A 66 12.87 -18.83 -4.63
C SER A 66 12.82 -18.13 -3.28
N GLU A 67 13.21 -18.83 -2.20
CA GLU A 67 13.27 -18.28 -0.84
C GLU A 67 14.05 -16.97 -0.76
N ALA A 68 15.12 -16.84 -1.55
CA ALA A 68 15.91 -15.61 -1.64
C ALA A 68 15.08 -14.42 -2.17
N VAL A 69 14.20 -14.66 -3.15
CA VAL A 69 13.31 -13.65 -3.71
C VAL A 69 12.24 -13.26 -2.69
N GLU A 70 11.66 -14.22 -1.98
CA GLU A 70 10.64 -13.95 -0.96
C GLU A 70 11.22 -13.15 0.22
N SER A 71 12.43 -13.49 0.66
CA SER A 71 13.15 -12.79 1.73
C SER A 71 13.50 -11.35 1.32
N ALA A 72 14.00 -11.17 0.09
CA ALA A 72 14.28 -9.84 -0.46
C ALA A 72 12.99 -9.00 -0.54
N MET A 73 11.90 -9.60 -1.02
CA MET A 73 10.62 -8.91 -1.11
C MET A 73 10.05 -8.53 0.25
N SER A 74 10.08 -9.44 1.22
CA SER A 74 9.69 -9.15 2.59
C SER A 74 10.49 -7.98 3.19
N THR A 75 11.80 -7.92 2.88
CA THR A 75 12.66 -6.81 3.30
C THR A 75 12.28 -5.50 2.66
N HIS A 76 12.05 -5.45 1.36
CA HIS A 76 11.63 -4.23 0.67
C HIS A 76 10.28 -3.71 1.15
N LEU A 77 9.30 -4.60 1.36
CA LEU A 77 8.00 -4.19 1.92
C LEU A 77 8.17 -3.56 3.31
N ARG A 78 8.97 -4.19 4.17
CA ARG A 78 9.26 -3.68 5.53
C ARG A 78 9.93 -2.30 5.49
N GLU A 79 10.96 -2.14 4.66
CA GLU A 79 11.69 -0.86 4.51
C GLU A 79 10.79 0.28 4.01
N LEU A 80 9.82 -0.05 3.17
CA LEU A 80 8.86 0.88 2.63
C LEU A 80 7.64 1.08 3.52
N ARG A 81 7.52 0.31 4.61
CA ARG A 81 6.35 0.31 5.50
C ARG A 81 5.05 -0.06 4.76
N LEU A 82 5.16 -1.10 3.93
CA LEU A 82 4.02 -1.75 3.29
C LEU A 82 3.68 -3.01 4.06
N LEU A 83 2.52 -2.99 4.72
CA LEU A 83 1.97 -4.13 5.41
C LEU A 83 1.23 -5.01 4.41
N ARG A 84 1.59 -6.29 4.38
CA ARG A 84 0.85 -7.33 3.67
C ARG A 84 -0.17 -7.94 4.61
N VAL A 85 -1.43 -7.98 4.19
CA VAL A 85 -2.55 -8.52 4.97
C VAL A 85 -3.10 -9.76 4.27
N THR A 86 -3.22 -10.84 5.02
CA THR A 86 -3.72 -12.15 4.55
C THR A 86 -4.93 -12.64 5.32
N GLU A 87 -5.31 -11.95 6.39
CA GLU A 87 -6.43 -12.30 7.27
C GLU A 87 -7.74 -11.70 6.71
N PRO A 88 -8.70 -12.53 6.25
CA PRO A 88 -9.94 -12.06 5.62
C PRO A 88 -10.90 -11.32 6.56
N GLU A 89 -10.71 -11.44 7.88
CA GLU A 89 -11.51 -10.79 8.92
C GLU A 89 -11.40 -9.25 8.84
N GLU A 90 -10.33 -8.75 8.22
CA GLU A 90 -10.10 -7.34 7.92
C GLU A 90 -10.83 -6.89 6.64
N SER A 91 -12.15 -7.09 6.60
CA SER A 91 -12.96 -7.02 5.37
C SER A 91 -12.86 -5.72 4.54
N ASP A 92 -12.52 -4.58 5.15
CA ASP A 92 -12.38 -3.29 4.47
C ASP A 92 -11.15 -3.20 3.55
N ARG A 93 -10.22 -4.17 3.64
CA ARG A 93 -9.00 -4.25 2.82
C ARG A 93 -9.13 -5.20 1.63
N PHE A 94 -10.25 -5.91 1.52
CA PHE A 94 -10.47 -6.96 0.54
C PHE A 94 -11.69 -6.71 -0.33
N VAL A 95 -11.65 -7.29 -1.54
CA VAL A 95 -12.81 -7.38 -2.44
C VAL A 95 -13.14 -8.85 -2.65
N VAL A 96 -14.41 -9.19 -2.52
CA VAL A 96 -14.91 -10.52 -2.85
C VAL A 96 -15.15 -10.58 -4.35
N THR A 97 -14.42 -11.45 -5.06
CA THR A 97 -14.42 -11.48 -6.53
C THR A 97 -15.28 -12.59 -7.12
N GLU A 98 -15.49 -13.69 -6.39
CA GLU A 98 -16.21 -14.86 -6.89
C GLU A 98 -16.68 -15.79 -5.76
N GLY A 99 -17.47 -16.81 -6.14
CA GLY A 99 -17.89 -17.91 -5.27
C GLY A 99 -19.24 -17.70 -4.57
N GLU A 100 -19.71 -18.76 -3.93
CA GLU A 100 -20.93 -18.81 -3.12
C GLU A 100 -20.63 -19.48 -1.77
N GLY A 101 -21.32 -19.07 -0.71
CA GLY A 101 -21.13 -19.56 0.66
C GLY A 101 -20.81 -18.47 1.67
N ASP A 102 -20.64 -18.90 2.93
CA ASP A 102 -20.55 -18.03 4.10
C ASP A 102 -19.12 -17.86 4.64
N ALA A 103 -18.14 -18.60 4.10
CA ALA A 103 -16.73 -18.48 4.47
C ALA A 103 -15.91 -17.81 3.36
N PHE A 104 -14.74 -17.29 3.73
CA PHE A 104 -13.81 -16.62 2.80
C PHE A 104 -12.52 -17.42 2.63
N GLU A 105 -12.08 -17.55 1.38
CA GLU A 105 -10.78 -18.06 0.99
C GLU A 105 -9.95 -16.93 0.39
N LEU A 106 -8.70 -16.80 0.83
CA LEU A 106 -7.76 -15.81 0.31
C LEU A 106 -7.27 -16.21 -1.08
N LEU A 107 -7.56 -15.39 -2.10
CA LEU A 107 -7.00 -15.54 -3.44
C LEU A 107 -5.71 -14.71 -3.61
N SER A 108 -5.69 -13.49 -3.07
CA SER A 108 -4.55 -12.58 -3.16
C SER A 108 -4.49 -11.70 -1.91
N PRO A 109 -3.29 -11.45 -1.34
CA PRO A 109 -3.13 -10.56 -0.19
C PRO A 109 -3.52 -9.11 -0.50
N ALA A 110 -3.93 -8.38 0.54
CA ALA A 110 -4.05 -6.93 0.50
C ALA A 110 -2.73 -6.27 0.93
N TYR A 111 -2.54 -5.00 0.54
CA TYR A 111 -1.37 -4.20 0.90
C TYR A 111 -1.78 -2.84 1.41
N VAL A 112 -1.25 -2.45 2.55
CA VAL A 112 -1.54 -1.17 3.23
C VAL A 112 -0.25 -0.39 3.39
N ASP A 113 -0.27 0.89 3.01
CA ASP A 113 0.82 1.81 3.33
C ASP A 113 0.66 2.28 4.77
N GLU A 114 1.51 1.80 5.68
CA GLU A 114 1.45 2.15 7.10
C GLU A 114 1.78 3.62 7.39
N LEU A 115 2.36 4.36 6.43
CA LEU A 115 2.52 5.81 6.57
C LEU A 115 1.19 6.56 6.45
N THR A 116 0.26 6.04 5.66
CA THR A 116 -1.01 6.71 5.36
C THR A 116 -2.22 5.98 5.90
N GLY A 117 -2.07 4.72 6.30
CA GLY A 117 -3.14 3.81 6.67
C GLY A 117 -4.02 3.38 5.49
N LYS A 118 -3.65 3.73 4.25
CA LYS A 118 -4.48 3.48 3.07
C LYS A 118 -4.12 2.15 2.41
N VAL A 119 -5.15 1.48 1.90
CA VAL A 119 -4.99 0.34 1.01
C VAL A 119 -4.33 0.81 -0.29
N VAL A 120 -3.17 0.23 -0.58
CA VAL A 120 -2.37 0.44 -1.79
C VAL A 120 -2.82 -0.53 -2.88
N LEU A 121 -3.11 -1.77 -2.49
CA LEU A 121 -3.67 -2.80 -3.37
C LEU A 121 -4.67 -3.63 -2.54
N ALA A 122 -5.92 -3.67 -3.00
CA ALA A 122 -6.95 -4.46 -2.34
C ALA A 122 -6.69 -5.95 -2.54
N GLY A 123 -6.86 -6.72 -1.46
CA GLY A 123 -6.77 -8.18 -1.54
C GLY A 123 -8.02 -8.76 -2.21
N GLN A 124 -7.92 -10.02 -2.63
CA GLN A 124 -9.01 -10.71 -3.29
C GLN A 124 -9.41 -11.93 -2.47
N LEU A 125 -10.72 -12.07 -2.26
CA LEU A 125 -11.33 -13.19 -1.56
C LEU A 125 -12.31 -13.90 -2.49
N ARG A 126 -12.43 -15.22 -2.29
CA ARG A 126 -13.50 -16.03 -2.84
C ARG A 126 -14.42 -16.50 -1.72
N ARG A 127 -15.73 -16.49 -1.96
CA ARG A 127 -16.70 -17.18 -1.09
C ARG A 127 -16.63 -18.68 -1.29
N VAL A 128 -16.56 -19.39 -0.18
CA VAL A 128 -16.56 -20.85 -0.15
C VAL A 128 -17.58 -21.34 0.87
N ALA A 129 -18.05 -22.58 0.69
CA ALA A 129 -18.88 -23.24 1.69
C ALA A 129 -18.14 -23.28 3.03
N ALA A 130 -18.85 -22.98 4.13
CA ALA A 130 -18.25 -23.00 5.45
C ALA A 130 -17.69 -24.41 5.74
N PRO A 131 -16.49 -24.52 6.33
CA PRO A 131 -15.98 -25.81 6.77
C PRO A 131 -17.01 -26.44 7.72
N ALA A 132 -17.35 -27.72 7.51
CA ALA A 132 -18.28 -28.44 8.37
C ALA A 132 -17.73 -28.45 9.81
N GLY A 133 -18.25 -27.55 10.67
CA GLY A 133 -17.81 -27.40 12.06
C GLY A 133 -17.65 -25.96 12.56
N MET A 134 -17.61 -24.95 11.67
CA MET A 134 -17.49 -23.56 12.10
C MET A 134 -18.88 -22.98 12.44
N LYS A 135 -19.33 -23.15 13.69
CA LYS A 135 -20.43 -22.34 14.23
C LYS A 135 -19.88 -20.94 14.50
N TRP A 136 -20.19 -19.98 13.64
CA TRP A 136 -19.99 -18.58 14.00
C TRP A 136 -20.87 -18.30 15.22
N GLY A 137 -20.25 -17.84 16.30
CA GLY A 137 -20.95 -17.52 17.54
C GLY A 137 -22.04 -16.50 17.27
N GLU A 138 -23.28 -16.92 17.42
CA GLU A 138 -24.44 -16.06 17.56
C GLU A 138 -24.28 -15.38 18.93
N GLU A 139 -23.88 -14.11 18.95
CA GLU A 139 -23.89 -13.33 20.20
C GLU A 139 -25.36 -13.12 20.62
N ALA A 140 -25.64 -13.55 21.85
CA ALA A 140 -26.92 -13.47 22.54
C ALA A 140 -27.16 -12.12 23.21
#